data_AF-A0A7X3R7G4-F1
#
_entry.id   AF-A0A7X3R7G4-F1
#
_cell.length_a   1.000
_cell.length_b   1.000
_cell.length_c   1.000
_cell.angle_alpha   90.00
_cell.angle_beta   90.00
_cell.angle_gamma   90.00
#
_symmetry.space_group_name_H-M   'P 1'
#
loop_
_entity.id
_entity.type
_entity.pdbx_description
1 polymer ?
#
loop_
_entity_poly.entity_id
_entity_poly.type
_entity_poly.pdbx_seq_one_letter_code
_entity_poly.pdbx_strand_id
1 'polypeptide(L)'
;VEAPSMAPDFEQGASVAVNGVCLTVVHTAGEAFSVEIVPETVSRTTFGSLKAGHQVNLERPLRLSDRIDGHLVQGHVDGVGRIAAREERGNSLWYEVEIPDDLKPFVIEKGSIALDGISLTIAGLTGSLAAVSIIPHTASITTFGGRQIGDEVNIEVDMIGRYVASLLRAGGDTSQGVFPGPTPITESWLKERM
;
A
#
# COMPACT_ATOMS: atom_id res chain seq x y z
N VAL A 1 -17.83 10.74 0.02
CA VAL A 1 -17.74 9.27 -0.08
C VAL A 1 -18.87 8.68 0.74
N GLU A 2 -19.76 7.92 0.12
CA GLU A 2 -20.81 7.16 0.83
C GLU A 2 -20.20 5.84 1.32
N ALA A 3 -20.26 5.60 2.62
CA ALA A 3 -19.70 4.42 3.26
C ALA A 3 -20.50 4.06 4.53
N PRO A 4 -21.73 3.53 4.39
CA PRO A 4 -22.63 3.29 5.52
C PRO A 4 -22.02 2.43 6.65
N SER A 5 -21.13 1.50 6.32
CA SER A 5 -20.48 0.59 7.27
C SER A 5 -19.22 1.15 7.95
N MET A 6 -18.76 2.35 7.56
CA MET A 6 -17.52 2.96 8.07
C MET A 6 -17.70 4.41 8.52
N ALA A 7 -18.46 5.21 7.76
CA ALA A 7 -18.64 6.63 8.02
C ALA A 7 -19.18 6.97 9.43
N PRO A 8 -20.10 6.18 10.03
CA PRO A 8 -20.59 6.46 11.38
C PRO A 8 -19.51 6.40 12.47
N ASP A 9 -18.40 5.69 12.21
CA ASP A 9 -17.29 5.54 13.18
C ASP A 9 -16.22 6.63 13.03
N PHE A 10 -16.32 7.49 12.02
CA PHE A 10 -15.32 8.51 11.77
C PHE A 10 -15.58 9.78 12.56
N GLU A 11 -14.53 10.27 13.19
CA GLU A 11 -14.46 11.62 13.73
C GLU A 11 -13.72 12.54 12.75
N GLN A 12 -13.96 13.84 12.84
CA GLN A 12 -13.17 14.82 12.09
C GLN A 12 -11.69 14.68 12.49
N GLY A 13 -10.80 14.62 11.50
CA GLY A 13 -9.37 14.38 11.69
C GLY A 13 -8.98 12.90 11.63
N ALA A 14 -9.94 11.96 11.55
CA ALA A 14 -9.63 10.56 11.34
C ALA A 14 -8.93 10.33 9.99
N SER A 15 -7.94 9.43 9.97
CA SER A 15 -7.37 8.94 8.71
C SER A 15 -8.27 7.88 8.09
N VAL A 16 -8.27 7.80 6.76
CA VAL A 16 -8.92 6.74 5.98
C VAL A 16 -8.14 6.55 4.68
N ALA A 17 -7.90 5.30 4.29
CA ALA A 17 -7.34 5.02 2.98
C ALA A 17 -8.48 4.93 1.95
N VAL A 18 -8.35 5.68 0.84
CA VAL A 18 -9.28 5.63 -0.30
C VAL A 18 -8.50 5.24 -1.55
N ASN A 19 -8.80 4.07 -2.13
CA ASN A 19 -7.97 3.44 -3.18
C ASN A 19 -6.47 3.44 -2.80
N GLY A 20 -6.15 3.15 -1.54
CA GLY A 20 -4.77 3.13 -1.05
C GLY A 20 -4.12 4.51 -0.86
N VAL A 21 -4.87 5.61 -0.95
CA VAL A 21 -4.36 6.94 -0.59
C VAL A 21 -4.83 7.30 0.81
N CYS A 22 -3.92 7.56 1.74
CA CYS A 22 -4.23 8.04 3.07
C CYS A 22 -4.75 9.48 3.00
N LEU A 23 -5.97 9.69 3.47
CA LEU A 23 -6.66 10.98 3.50
C LEU A 23 -7.20 11.26 4.89
N THR A 24 -7.47 12.53 5.17
CA THR A 24 -8.05 12.98 6.44
C THR A 24 -9.52 13.32 6.24
N VAL A 25 -10.38 12.74 7.08
CA VAL A 25 -11.80 13.06 7.14
C VAL A 25 -11.98 14.47 7.68
N VAL A 26 -12.60 15.35 6.89
CA VAL A 26 -12.87 16.76 7.30
C VAL A 26 -14.29 16.98 7.76
N HIS A 27 -15.23 16.14 7.33
CA HIS A 27 -16.64 16.21 7.74
C HIS A 27 -17.32 14.85 7.57
N THR A 28 -18.22 14.54 8.50
CA THR A 28 -19.07 13.34 8.49
C THR A 28 -20.54 13.72 8.47
N ALA A 29 -21.35 12.95 7.75
CA ALA A 29 -22.77 13.16 7.55
C ALA A 29 -23.49 11.80 7.51
N GLY A 30 -23.80 11.24 8.68
CA GLY A 30 -24.45 9.94 8.80
C GLY A 30 -23.63 8.84 8.13
N GLU A 31 -24.11 8.36 6.98
CA GLU A 31 -23.51 7.27 6.20
C GLU A 31 -22.45 7.74 5.19
N ALA A 32 -22.09 9.02 5.20
CA ALA A 32 -21.10 9.59 4.30
C ALA A 32 -20.04 10.41 5.03
N PHE A 33 -18.86 10.52 4.42
CA PHE A 33 -17.80 11.42 4.86
C PHE A 33 -17.20 12.18 3.68
N SER A 34 -16.47 13.24 3.98
CA SER A 34 -15.71 14.01 3.00
C SER A 34 -14.27 14.19 3.45
N VAL A 35 -13.41 14.40 2.48
CA VAL A 35 -11.97 14.56 2.62
C VAL A 35 -11.55 15.72 1.74
N GLU A 36 -10.47 16.38 2.10
CA GLU A 36 -9.80 17.35 1.24
C GLU A 36 -8.59 16.70 0.59
N ILE A 37 -8.40 16.98 -0.69
CA ILE A 37 -7.33 16.39 -1.49
C ILE A 37 -6.55 17.53 -2.13
N VAL A 38 -5.24 17.57 -1.88
CA VAL A 38 -4.37 18.57 -2.49
C VAL A 38 -4.15 18.27 -3.98
N PRO A 39 -3.92 19.28 -4.84
CA PRO A 39 -3.74 19.07 -6.27
C PRO A 39 -2.65 18.06 -6.64
N GLU A 40 -1.57 18.00 -5.85
CA GLU A 40 -0.49 17.04 -6.04
C GLU A 40 -0.95 15.58 -5.87
N THR A 41 -1.83 15.31 -4.89
CA THR A 41 -2.40 13.98 -4.73
C THR A 41 -3.33 13.64 -5.88
N VAL A 42 -4.09 14.62 -6.39
CA VAL A 42 -4.94 14.41 -7.58
C VAL A 42 -4.12 14.07 -8.82
N SER A 43 -2.96 14.72 -9.02
CA SER A 43 -2.09 14.49 -10.19
C SER A 43 -1.29 13.19 -10.12
N ARG A 44 -0.98 12.71 -8.91
CA ARG A 44 -0.16 11.50 -8.69
C ARG A 44 -0.95 10.21 -8.47
N THR A 45 -2.28 10.29 -8.45
CA THR A 45 -3.16 9.15 -8.15
C THR A 45 -4.28 9.06 -9.18
N THR A 46 -5.07 7.99 -9.12
CA THR A 46 -6.24 7.80 -9.98
C THR A 46 -7.38 8.80 -9.73
N PHE A 47 -7.28 9.65 -8.71
CA PHE A 47 -8.34 10.58 -8.31
C PHE A 47 -8.73 11.58 -9.38
N GLY A 48 -7.82 11.98 -10.28
CA GLY A 48 -8.14 12.87 -11.39
C GLY A 48 -9.20 12.33 -12.35
N SER A 49 -9.41 11.01 -12.38
CA SER A 49 -10.41 10.35 -13.23
C SER A 49 -11.71 9.97 -12.51
N LEU A 50 -11.77 10.12 -11.17
CA LEU A 50 -12.94 9.73 -10.39
C LEU A 50 -14.14 10.66 -10.64
N LYS A 51 -15.32 10.04 -10.71
CA LYS A 51 -16.60 10.73 -10.87
C LYS A 51 -17.60 10.21 -9.83
N ALA A 52 -18.63 10.99 -9.57
CA ALA A 52 -19.76 10.54 -8.76
C ALA A 52 -20.31 9.22 -9.33
N GLY A 53 -20.57 8.25 -8.45
CA GLY A 53 -21.00 6.89 -8.82
C GLY A 53 -19.86 5.89 -9.01
N HIS A 54 -18.59 6.31 -9.07
CA HIS A 54 -17.47 5.36 -9.05
C HIS A 54 -17.33 4.70 -7.67
N GLN A 55 -17.06 3.40 -7.68
CA GLN A 55 -16.69 2.66 -6.48
C GLN A 55 -15.22 2.88 -6.13
N VAL A 56 -14.92 2.87 -4.83
CA VAL A 56 -13.56 3.01 -4.29
C VAL A 56 -13.35 1.98 -3.18
N ASN A 57 -12.12 1.49 -3.04
CA ASN A 57 -11.72 0.68 -1.89
C ASN A 57 -11.50 1.60 -0.68
N LEU A 58 -11.94 1.16 0.50
CA LEU A 58 -11.80 1.90 1.75
C LEU A 58 -11.16 1.02 2.81
N GLU A 59 -10.21 1.58 3.56
CA GLU A 59 -9.61 0.90 4.71
C GLU A 59 -9.44 1.87 5.90
N ARG A 60 -9.68 1.36 7.12
CA ARG A 60 -9.44 2.12 8.35
C ARG A 60 -7.96 2.07 8.72
N PRO A 61 -7.43 3.09 9.43
CA PRO A 61 -6.10 3.01 9.99
C PRO A 61 -6.03 1.86 11.02
N LEU A 62 -4.90 1.16 10.99
CA LEU A 62 -4.61 0.06 11.90
C LEU A 62 -4.46 0.56 13.34
N ARG A 63 -5.10 -0.10 14.33
CA ARG A 63 -4.78 0.13 15.75
C ARG A 63 -3.59 -0.73 16.15
N LEU A 64 -2.85 -0.30 17.16
CA LEU A 64 -1.64 -1.00 17.62
C LEU A 64 -1.87 -2.49 17.96
N SER A 65 -3.06 -2.85 18.45
CA SER A 65 -3.43 -4.22 18.84
C SER A 65 -4.05 -5.04 17.71
N ASP A 66 -4.25 -4.46 16.53
CA ASP A 66 -4.94 -5.12 15.43
C ASP A 66 -3.99 -6.05 14.67
N ARG A 67 -4.59 -6.97 13.89
CA ARG A 67 -3.86 -7.92 13.06
C ARG A 67 -3.37 -7.26 11.78
N ILE A 68 -2.20 -7.69 11.31
CA ILE A 68 -1.68 -7.38 9.98
C ILE A 68 -1.75 -8.68 9.18
N ASP A 69 -2.87 -8.92 8.49
CA ASP A 69 -3.06 -10.14 7.69
C ASP A 69 -2.53 -9.99 6.25
N GLY A 70 -2.29 -8.76 5.80
CA GLY A 70 -1.59 -8.42 4.55
C GLY A 70 -0.13 -8.06 4.79
N HIS A 71 0.29 -6.92 4.23
CA HIS A 71 1.59 -6.30 4.54
C HIS A 71 1.38 -4.85 5.02
N LEU A 72 2.47 -4.17 5.38
CA LEU A 72 2.41 -2.78 5.80
C LEU A 72 2.14 -1.86 4.59
N VAL A 73 0.94 -1.27 4.58
CA VAL A 73 0.52 -0.25 3.60
C VAL A 73 0.35 1.07 4.34
N GLN A 74 1.10 2.09 3.93
CA GLN A 74 1.09 3.43 4.54
C GLN A 74 -0.06 4.29 4.01
N GLY A 75 -0.53 4.00 2.80
CA GLY A 75 -1.43 4.86 2.05
C GLY A 75 -0.69 5.98 1.31
N HIS A 76 0.59 5.77 0.98
CA HIS A 76 1.45 6.72 0.28
C HIS A 76 1.69 6.20 -1.13
N VAL A 77 0.74 6.46 -2.02
CA VAL A 77 0.80 6.02 -3.42
C VAL A 77 2.05 6.58 -4.11
N ASP A 78 2.74 5.69 -4.78
CA ASP A 78 4.04 5.92 -5.41
C ASP A 78 3.93 6.23 -6.89
N GLY A 79 2.90 5.70 -7.52
CA GLY A 79 2.61 5.93 -8.92
C GLY A 79 1.29 5.29 -9.33
N VAL A 80 0.98 5.43 -10.61
CA VAL A 80 -0.22 4.87 -11.22
C VAL A 80 0.20 3.82 -12.24
N GLY A 81 -0.33 2.61 -12.08
CA GLY A 81 -0.18 1.53 -13.05
C GLY A 81 -1.39 1.43 -13.96
N ARG A 82 -1.27 0.66 -15.03
CA ARG A 82 -2.37 0.36 -15.96
C ARG A 82 -2.57 -1.14 -16.08
N ILE A 83 -3.82 -1.60 -16.05
CA ILE A 83 -4.15 -3.00 -16.30
C ILE A 83 -3.92 -3.30 -17.78
N ALA A 84 -2.92 -4.13 -18.07
CA ALA A 84 -2.54 -4.54 -19.42
C ALA A 84 -3.28 -5.80 -19.87
N ALA A 85 -3.57 -6.72 -18.93
CA ALA A 85 -4.30 -7.94 -19.21
C ALA A 85 -5.23 -8.33 -18.06
N ARG A 86 -6.32 -9.02 -18.41
CA ARG A 86 -7.29 -9.62 -17.48
C ARG A 86 -7.71 -10.98 -18.03
N GLU A 87 -7.58 -12.02 -17.24
CA GLU A 87 -7.95 -13.39 -17.61
C GLU A 87 -8.63 -14.12 -16.46
N GLU A 88 -9.68 -14.88 -16.74
CA GLU A 88 -10.26 -15.81 -15.77
C GLU A 88 -9.48 -17.14 -15.83
N ARG A 89 -8.85 -17.52 -14.72
CA ARG A 89 -8.15 -18.81 -14.60
C ARG A 89 -8.72 -19.60 -13.43
N GLY A 90 -9.47 -20.66 -13.75
CA GLY A 90 -10.19 -21.44 -12.77
C GLY A 90 -11.23 -20.58 -12.04
N ASN A 91 -11.07 -20.41 -10.73
CA ASN A 91 -11.93 -19.55 -9.92
C ASN A 91 -11.29 -18.19 -9.57
N SER A 92 -10.18 -17.81 -10.21
CA SER A 92 -9.46 -16.57 -9.89
C SER A 92 -9.41 -15.63 -11.09
N LEU A 93 -9.40 -14.32 -10.83
CA LEU A 93 -9.12 -13.30 -11.83
C LEU A 93 -7.62 -13.00 -11.82
N TRP A 94 -6.97 -13.20 -12.96
CA TRP A 94 -5.58 -12.85 -13.16
C TRP A 94 -5.49 -11.50 -13.84
N TYR A 95 -4.69 -10.61 -13.26
CA TYR A 95 -4.41 -9.29 -13.81
C TYR A 95 -2.92 -9.14 -14.04
N GLU A 96 -2.55 -8.53 -15.16
CA GLU A 96 -1.20 -8.02 -15.38
C GLU A 96 -1.28 -6.49 -15.35
N VAL A 97 -0.50 -5.89 -14.45
CA VAL A 97 -0.44 -4.44 -14.26
C VAL A 97 0.93 -3.95 -14.72
N GLU A 98 0.92 -2.97 -15.61
CA GLU A 98 2.12 -2.25 -16.02
C GLU A 98 2.61 -1.35 -14.88
N ILE A 99 3.82 -1.62 -14.44
CA ILE A 99 4.52 -0.89 -13.38
C ILE A 99 5.41 0.20 -13.99
N PRO A 100 5.31 1.45 -13.51
CA PRO A 100 6.22 2.53 -13.88
C PRO A 100 7.70 2.16 -13.68
N ASP A 101 8.57 2.63 -14.57
CA ASP A 101 10.00 2.28 -14.60
C ASP A 101 10.74 2.55 -13.30
N ASP A 102 10.41 3.66 -12.64
CA ASP A 102 10.99 4.10 -11.38
C ASP A 102 10.59 3.23 -10.18
N LEU A 103 9.46 2.50 -10.29
CA LEU A 103 8.97 1.59 -9.25
C LEU A 103 9.49 0.16 -9.41
N LYS A 104 9.95 -0.24 -10.60
CA LYS A 104 10.46 -1.59 -10.90
C LYS A 104 11.49 -2.12 -9.88
N PRO A 105 12.46 -1.34 -9.37
CA PRO A 105 13.44 -1.84 -8.41
C PRO A 105 12.86 -2.33 -7.08
N PHE A 106 11.61 -2.00 -6.78
CA PHE A 106 10.93 -2.35 -5.53
C PHE A 106 9.90 -3.47 -5.69
N VAL A 107 9.70 -3.97 -6.91
CA VAL A 107 8.70 -4.99 -7.26
C VAL A 107 9.42 -6.29 -7.56
N ILE A 108 9.10 -7.34 -6.82
CA ILE A 108 9.72 -8.67 -6.96
C ILE A 108 8.66 -9.75 -7.05
N GLU A 109 8.94 -10.82 -7.80
CA GLU A 109 8.07 -12.01 -7.79
C GLU A 109 7.98 -12.59 -6.36
N LYS A 110 6.77 -12.99 -5.96
CA LYS A 110 6.40 -13.44 -4.60
C LYS A 110 6.55 -12.37 -3.52
N GLY A 111 6.84 -11.13 -3.89
CA GLY A 111 6.77 -9.98 -3.01
C GLY A 111 5.34 -9.45 -2.84
N SER A 112 5.21 -8.49 -1.94
CA SER A 112 3.96 -7.76 -1.70
C SER A 112 3.88 -6.50 -2.53
N ILE A 113 2.67 -6.13 -2.93
CA ILE A 113 2.35 -4.85 -3.55
C ILE A 113 0.94 -4.44 -3.12
N ALA A 114 0.68 -3.14 -2.94
CA ALA A 114 -0.67 -2.64 -2.76
C ALA A 114 -1.18 -2.03 -4.06
N LEU A 115 -2.32 -2.52 -4.56
CA LEU A 115 -3.00 -1.97 -5.74
C LEU A 115 -4.37 -1.44 -5.32
N ASP A 116 -4.62 -0.14 -5.51
CA ASP A 116 -5.77 0.57 -4.96
C ASP A 116 -5.99 0.27 -3.45
N GLY A 117 -4.90 0.13 -2.69
CA GLY A 117 -4.91 -0.19 -1.25
C GLY A 117 -5.09 -1.68 -0.93
N ILE A 118 -5.28 -2.55 -1.91
CA ILE A 118 -5.43 -3.99 -1.69
C ILE A 118 -4.04 -4.61 -1.61
N SER A 119 -3.69 -5.19 -0.45
CA SER A 119 -2.49 -6.00 -0.29
C SER A 119 -2.57 -7.28 -1.13
N LEU A 120 -1.64 -7.44 -2.07
CA LEU A 120 -1.59 -8.56 -3.00
C LEU A 120 -0.18 -9.15 -3.09
N THR A 121 -0.12 -10.43 -3.45
CA THR A 121 1.13 -11.12 -3.79
C THR A 121 1.36 -11.06 -5.29
N ILE A 122 2.56 -10.69 -5.70
CA ILE A 122 2.99 -10.72 -7.09
C ILE A 122 3.24 -12.18 -7.49
N ALA A 123 2.33 -12.75 -8.28
CA ALA A 123 2.39 -14.15 -8.72
C ALA A 123 3.39 -14.36 -9.87
N GLY A 124 3.71 -13.31 -10.62
CA GLY A 124 4.65 -13.34 -11.74
C GLY A 124 5.14 -11.94 -12.07
N LEU A 125 6.34 -11.83 -12.66
CA LEU A 125 6.89 -10.56 -13.10
C LEU A 125 7.58 -10.74 -14.45
N THR A 126 7.11 -10.04 -15.48
CA THR A 126 7.70 -10.08 -16.84
C THR A 126 7.94 -8.67 -17.33
N GLY A 127 9.21 -8.23 -17.34
CA GLY A 127 9.55 -6.86 -17.71
C GLY A 127 8.94 -5.83 -16.74
N SER A 128 8.01 -5.00 -17.23
CA SER A 128 7.20 -4.07 -16.42
C SER A 128 5.89 -4.66 -15.90
N LEU A 129 5.52 -5.88 -16.30
CA LEU A 129 4.20 -6.44 -16.00
C LEU A 129 4.26 -7.25 -14.71
N ALA A 130 3.61 -6.76 -13.66
CA ALA A 130 3.37 -7.50 -12.43
C ALA A 130 2.04 -8.24 -12.54
N ALA A 131 2.09 -9.57 -12.44
CA ALA A 131 0.91 -10.43 -12.43
C ALA A 131 0.42 -10.64 -10.99
N VAL A 132 -0.87 -10.44 -10.76
CA VAL A 132 -1.54 -10.72 -9.48
C VAL A 132 -2.75 -11.62 -9.71
N SER A 133 -3.02 -12.49 -8.75
CA SER A 133 -4.19 -13.36 -8.76
C SER A 133 -5.19 -12.95 -7.69
N ILE A 134 -6.41 -12.66 -8.10
CA ILE A 134 -7.50 -12.20 -7.24
C ILE A 134 -8.47 -13.36 -7.05
N ILE A 135 -8.60 -13.81 -5.79
CA ILE A 135 -9.55 -14.85 -5.41
C ILE A 135 -11.00 -14.31 -5.40
N PRO A 136 -12.03 -15.17 -5.46
CA PRO A 136 -13.43 -14.74 -5.51
C PRO A 136 -13.83 -13.82 -4.37
N HIS A 137 -13.36 -14.08 -3.16
CA HIS A 137 -13.67 -13.26 -2.00
C HIS A 137 -13.17 -11.82 -2.19
N THR A 138 -11.88 -11.64 -2.49
CA THR A 138 -11.30 -10.32 -2.78
C THR A 138 -12.00 -9.63 -3.94
N ALA A 139 -12.29 -10.34 -5.02
CA ALA A 139 -13.03 -9.77 -6.15
C ALA A 139 -14.43 -9.28 -5.76
N SER A 140 -15.12 -9.97 -4.83
CA SER A 140 -16.47 -9.61 -4.41
C SER A 140 -16.57 -8.40 -3.47
N ILE A 141 -15.49 -8.10 -2.73
CA ILE A 141 -15.49 -7.02 -1.71
C ILE A 141 -14.60 -5.84 -2.09
N THR A 142 -13.97 -5.86 -3.25
CA THR A 142 -13.08 -4.79 -3.74
C THR A 142 -13.42 -4.40 -5.17
N THR A 143 -12.92 -3.25 -5.61
CA THR A 143 -13.11 -2.75 -6.98
C THR A 143 -12.51 -3.68 -8.05
N PHE A 144 -11.53 -4.52 -7.69
CA PHE A 144 -10.84 -5.42 -8.62
C PHE A 144 -11.76 -6.50 -9.24
N GLY A 145 -12.94 -6.76 -8.68
CA GLY A 145 -13.91 -7.64 -9.34
C GLY A 145 -14.42 -7.08 -10.67
N GLY A 146 -14.51 -5.75 -10.79
CA GLY A 146 -15.06 -5.06 -11.95
C GLY A 146 -14.03 -4.36 -12.86
N ARG A 147 -12.76 -4.28 -12.45
CA ARG A 147 -11.70 -3.63 -13.24
C ARG A 147 -11.50 -4.26 -14.62
N GLN A 148 -11.21 -3.43 -15.61
CA GLN A 148 -11.04 -3.83 -17.01
C GLN A 148 -9.63 -3.50 -17.52
N ILE A 149 -9.27 -4.08 -18.65
CA ILE A 149 -8.05 -3.72 -19.38
C ILE A 149 -8.10 -2.23 -19.73
N GLY A 150 -7.01 -1.52 -19.47
CA GLY A 150 -6.88 -0.08 -19.67
C GLY A 150 -7.17 0.75 -18.42
N ASP A 151 -7.83 0.19 -17.40
CA ASP A 151 -8.07 0.90 -16.14
C ASP A 151 -6.75 1.21 -15.44
N GLU A 152 -6.73 2.36 -14.77
CA GLU A 152 -5.62 2.81 -13.94
C GLU A 152 -5.83 2.36 -12.49
N VAL A 153 -4.73 2.03 -11.81
CA VAL A 153 -4.70 1.63 -10.41
C VAL A 153 -3.58 2.35 -9.66
N ASN A 154 -3.86 2.77 -8.44
CA ASN A 154 -2.83 3.31 -7.55
C ASN A 154 -1.88 2.19 -7.13
N ILE A 155 -0.57 2.44 -7.17
CA ILE A 155 0.47 1.51 -6.74
C ILE A 155 1.15 2.06 -5.49
N GLU A 156 1.24 1.26 -4.44
CA GLU A 156 2.20 1.43 -3.36
C GLU A 156 3.10 0.19 -3.30
N VAL A 157 4.42 0.40 -3.38
CA VAL A 157 5.41 -0.68 -3.28
C VAL A 157 5.73 -0.96 -1.82
N ASP A 158 6.14 -2.19 -1.51
CA ASP A 158 6.48 -2.58 -0.14
C ASP A 158 7.55 -1.65 0.47
N MET A 159 7.21 -1.05 1.61
CA MET A 159 8.09 -0.16 2.37
C MET A 159 9.44 -0.80 2.69
N ILE A 160 9.49 -2.11 2.93
CA ILE A 160 10.74 -2.83 3.19
C ILE A 160 11.67 -2.71 1.97
N GLY A 161 11.13 -2.85 0.75
CA GLY A 161 11.89 -2.69 -0.49
C GLY A 161 12.53 -1.31 -0.60
N ARG A 162 11.82 -0.25 -0.19
CA ARG A 162 12.34 1.13 -0.17
C ARG A 162 13.52 1.29 0.77
N TYR A 163 13.37 0.81 2.01
CA TYR A 163 14.45 0.89 2.99
C TYR A 163 15.68 0.11 2.54
N VAL A 164 15.50 -1.09 1.98
CA VAL A 164 16.60 -1.88 1.43
C VAL A 164 17.32 -1.13 0.31
N ALA A 165 16.61 -0.57 -0.66
CA ALA A 165 17.24 0.18 -1.74
C ALA A 165 17.94 1.44 -1.24
N SER A 166 17.36 2.14 -0.26
CA SER A 166 17.98 3.32 0.37
C SER A 166 19.29 2.95 1.07
N LEU A 167 19.32 1.86 1.83
CA LEU A 167 20.52 1.38 2.53
C LEU A 167 21.63 0.97 1.55
N LEU A 168 21.27 0.28 0.48
CA LEU A 168 22.21 -0.11 -0.57
C LEU A 168 22.81 1.11 -1.28
N ARG A 169 21.99 2.14 -1.57
CA ARG A 169 22.46 3.41 -2.16
C ARG A 169 23.35 4.21 -1.22
N ALA A 170 23.09 4.15 0.09
CA ALA A 170 23.89 4.83 1.11
C ALA A 170 25.24 4.14 1.38
N GLY A 171 25.56 3.03 0.71
CA GLY A 171 26.85 2.36 0.84
C GLY A 171 27.01 1.45 2.07
N GLY A 172 25.92 1.13 2.77
CA GLY A 172 25.91 0.10 3.82
C GLY A 172 26.79 0.36 5.05
N ASP A 173 27.26 1.59 5.29
CA ASP A 173 28.02 1.90 6.51
C ASP A 173 27.08 2.11 7.70
N THR A 174 26.63 1.00 8.30
CA THR A 174 25.87 0.99 9.55
C THR A 174 26.76 0.99 10.79
N SER A 175 28.07 1.30 10.66
CA SER A 175 28.99 1.35 11.80
C SER A 175 28.64 2.43 12.85
N GLN A 176 27.69 3.32 12.52
CA GLN A 176 27.11 4.33 13.41
C GLN A 176 25.71 3.94 13.95
N GLY A 177 25.23 2.74 13.66
CA GLY A 177 23.98 2.21 14.22
C GLY A 177 24.13 1.94 15.72
N VAL A 178 23.36 2.67 16.53
CA VAL A 178 23.31 2.58 18.00
C VAL A 178 22.70 1.25 18.44
N PHE A 179 23.45 0.17 18.30
CA PHE A 179 23.33 -0.99 19.16
C PHE A 179 24.75 -1.32 19.61
N PRO A 180 25.17 -0.93 20.83
CA PRO A 180 26.38 -1.49 21.38
C PRO A 180 26.16 -3.00 21.38
N GLY A 181 26.93 -3.73 20.55
CA GLY A 181 27.08 -5.16 20.74
C GLY A 181 27.45 -5.41 22.20
N PRO A 182 27.07 -6.56 22.80
CA PRO A 182 27.32 -6.81 24.20
C PRO A 182 28.81 -6.57 24.49
N THR A 183 29.13 -5.53 25.25
CA THR A 183 30.49 -5.28 25.69
C THR A 183 30.90 -6.51 26.49
N PRO A 184 31.97 -7.23 26.11
CA PRO A 184 32.45 -8.34 26.92
C PRO A 184 32.65 -7.83 28.35
N ILE A 185 32.19 -8.59 29.35
CA ILE A 185 32.47 -8.25 30.75
C ILE A 185 33.99 -8.39 30.92
N THR A 186 34.72 -7.29 30.84
CA THR A 186 36.15 -7.23 31.08
C THR A 186 36.42 -6.99 32.56
N GLU A 187 37.61 -7.38 33.02
CA GLU A 187 38.04 -7.11 34.40
C GLU A 187 38.04 -5.61 34.72
N SER A 188 38.32 -4.76 33.74
CA SER A 188 38.21 -3.30 33.83
C SER A 188 36.77 -2.83 34.05
N TRP A 189 35.78 -3.44 33.38
CA TRP A 189 34.36 -3.14 33.55
C TRP A 189 33.86 -3.48 34.96
N LEU A 190 34.36 -4.57 35.55
CA LEU A 190 34.03 -4.98 36.93
C LEU A 190 34.64 -4.05 37.98
N LYS A 191 35.88 -3.58 37.77
CA LYS A 191 36.60 -2.71 38.71
C LYS A 191 36.04 -1.31 38.82
N GLU A 192 35.38 -0.79 37.78
CA GLU A 192 34.79 0.56 37.80
C GLU A 192 33.41 0.62 38.49
N ARG A 193 32.79 -0.53 38.80
CA ARG A 193 31.43 -0.60 39.36
C ARG A 193 31.35 -1.32 40.72
N MET A 194 32.50 -1.56 41.35
CA MET A 194 32.63 -1.95 42.76
C MET A 194 33.22 -0.79 43.55
#